data_AF-A0A0W0XYJ0-F1
#
_entry.id   AF-A0A0W0XYJ0-F1
#
_cell.length_a   1.000
_cell.length_b   1.000
_cell.length_c   1.000
_cell.angle_alpha   90.00
_cell.angle_beta   90.00
_cell.angle_gamma   90.00
#
_symmetry.space_group_name_H-M   'P 1'
#
loop_
_entity.id
_entity.type
_entity.pdbx_description
1 polymer ?
#
loop_
_entity_poly.entity_id
_entity_poly.type
_entity_poly.pdbx_seq_one_letter_code
_entity_poly.pdbx_strand_id
1 'polypeptide(L)'
;MTETMHVPLPWLIDENCRLKAELKYAIKINEAKLKPLLESSPTPSYKTSSIVEYCHQLIGLYEKLSRLNSSVANPVWESPLLFETIYSQCIARIEKCRIKWRQGSTDENEARSVDSLLFYYRNLIALVLDHDPKGNCGDNELLAPLLRKIIQAKSVSEWLGAIIHFANRFNDKVSMAKEQFLHLNERDCLGFYQQLTDPEYVELVNALFFYKTQPGLLYGNRLSTEKEIEVKNTLCQLHYFIEVIHQTILHNLKQRGYNPVQDYLFHGDELPPGICVQINEMTREIIKAALQQCEMPNFLSTNDLIHQGLNDLFRAYKYWFNPNRLIDAAMYLRSQLVSPVSEPEGNEFLQQMIILYQQLSTEQCIDLYGYFSNKDTRYLLRTLQAAAQGQMIRDVELLKENERLAVIRVYQVMEDLMAALLCELKNRHILMAAYPDFKHDTVVKPGRRNLQALSRILTLYSSPEMNKNSRLETLFKSLEKLQQG
;
A
#
# COMPACT_ATOMS: atom_id res chain seq x y z
N MET A 1 -30.09 -68.29 29.61
CA MET A 1 -29.96 -66.91 30.11
C MET A 1 -28.49 -66.70 30.40
N THR A 2 -27.78 -66.08 29.46
CA THR A 2 -26.38 -65.68 29.63
C THR A 2 -26.38 -64.16 29.65
N GLU A 3 -26.35 -63.61 30.86
CA GLU A 3 -26.17 -62.18 31.11
C GLU A 3 -24.77 -61.79 30.63
N THR A 4 -24.71 -61.04 29.53
CA THR A 4 -23.49 -60.34 29.12
C THR A 4 -23.24 -59.22 30.11
N MET A 5 -22.30 -59.43 31.03
CA MET A 5 -21.70 -58.38 31.85
C MET A 5 -21.19 -57.25 30.96
N HIS A 6 -21.91 -56.13 30.95
CA HIS A 6 -21.36 -54.86 30.53
C HIS A 6 -20.37 -54.41 31.60
N VAL A 7 -19.07 -54.58 31.34
CA VAL A 7 -18.03 -53.88 32.08
C VAL A 7 -17.90 -52.49 31.43
N PRO A 8 -18.30 -51.39 32.10
CA PRO A 8 -17.97 -50.07 31.61
C PRO A 8 -16.48 -49.85 31.90
N LEU A 9 -15.67 -49.61 30.87
CA LEU A 9 -14.26 -49.26 30.99
C LEU A 9 -14.14 -47.73 30.86
N PRO A 10 -14.25 -46.92 31.94
CA PRO A 10 -14.30 -45.47 31.86
C PRO A 10 -12.90 -44.84 31.78
N TRP A 11 -11.84 -45.66 31.83
CA TRP A 11 -10.44 -45.26 31.87
C TRP A 11 -9.68 -45.50 30.56
N LEU A 12 -10.32 -46.11 29.55
CA LEU A 12 -9.64 -46.51 28.31
C LEU A 12 -9.83 -45.51 27.16
N ILE A 13 -10.82 -44.61 27.26
CA ILE A 13 -11.13 -43.62 26.22
C ILE A 13 -11.37 -42.29 26.92
N ASP A 14 -10.44 -41.33 26.73
CA ASP A 14 -10.65 -39.95 27.12
C ASP A 14 -11.96 -39.43 26.49
N GLU A 15 -12.80 -38.78 27.30
CA GLU A 15 -14.08 -38.22 26.86
C GLU A 15 -13.89 -37.26 25.67
N ASN A 16 -12.74 -36.56 25.61
CA ASN A 16 -12.35 -35.74 24.47
C ASN A 16 -12.09 -36.57 23.21
N CYS A 17 -11.45 -37.74 23.34
CA CYS A 17 -11.24 -38.66 22.21
C CYS A 17 -12.56 -39.23 21.69
N ARG A 18 -13.52 -39.54 22.59
CA ARG A 18 -14.86 -39.98 22.20
C ARG A 18 -15.61 -38.89 21.43
N LEU A 19 -15.65 -37.67 21.95
CA LEU A 19 -16.29 -36.52 21.29
C LEU A 19 -15.63 -36.19 19.94
N LYS A 20 -14.29 -36.26 19.86
CA LYS A 20 -13.54 -36.07 18.60
C LYS A 20 -13.90 -37.15 17.58
N ALA A 21 -14.03 -38.42 17.99
CA ALA A 21 -14.44 -39.51 17.10
C ALA A 21 -15.89 -39.36 16.60
N GLU A 22 -16.82 -38.96 17.47
CA GLU A 22 -18.21 -38.67 17.10
C GLU A 22 -18.32 -37.52 16.10
N LEU A 23 -17.56 -36.43 16.29
CA LEU A 23 -17.49 -35.32 15.35
C LEU A 23 -16.89 -35.74 14.01
N LYS A 24 -15.79 -36.50 14.00
CA LYS A 24 -15.19 -37.03 12.76
C LYS A 24 -16.16 -37.92 11.99
N TYR A 25 -16.96 -38.73 12.69
CA TYR A 25 -18.00 -39.56 12.09
C TYR A 25 -19.13 -38.72 11.50
N ALA A 26 -19.63 -37.72 12.22
CA ALA A 26 -20.66 -36.80 11.74
C ALA A 26 -20.21 -35.98 10.52
N ILE A 27 -18.94 -35.53 10.51
CA ILE A 27 -18.32 -34.88 9.35
C ILE A 27 -18.33 -35.83 8.15
N LYS A 28 -17.85 -37.07 8.34
CA LYS A 28 -17.80 -38.06 7.26
C LYS A 28 -19.17 -38.36 6.65
N ILE A 29 -20.23 -38.42 7.46
CA ILE A 29 -21.60 -38.59 6.97
C ILE A 29 -22.04 -37.41 6.12
N ASN A 30 -21.84 -36.18 6.60
CA ASN A 30 -22.25 -34.98 5.87
C ASN A 30 -21.45 -34.79 4.58
N GLU A 31 -20.17 -35.11 4.58
CA GLU A 31 -19.35 -35.10 3.36
C GLU A 31 -19.80 -36.17 2.35
N ALA A 32 -20.19 -37.36 2.81
CA ALA A 32 -20.71 -38.42 1.95
C ALA A 32 -22.05 -38.04 1.30
N LYS A 33 -22.88 -37.24 1.99
CA LYS A 33 -24.12 -36.68 1.45
C LYS A 33 -23.88 -35.51 0.48
N LEU A 34 -22.86 -34.69 0.74
CA LEU A 34 -22.48 -33.57 -0.11
C LEU A 34 -21.81 -34.02 -1.43
N LYS A 35 -20.94 -35.03 -1.39
CA LYS A 35 -20.19 -35.54 -2.56
C LYS A 35 -21.04 -35.81 -3.82
N PRO A 36 -22.16 -36.56 -3.78
CA PRO A 36 -22.97 -36.80 -4.97
C PRO A 36 -23.66 -35.54 -5.51
N LEU A 37 -23.89 -34.54 -4.65
CA LEU A 37 -24.45 -33.23 -5.05
C LEU A 37 -23.41 -32.39 -5.81
N LEU A 38 -22.12 -32.57 -5.52
CA LEU A 38 -21.01 -31.87 -6.19
C LEU A 38 -20.56 -32.56 -7.49
N GLU A 39 -20.71 -33.89 -7.61
CA GLU A 39 -20.28 -34.69 -8.77
C GLU A 39 -21.30 -34.75 -9.91
N SER A 40 -22.56 -34.34 -9.69
CA SER A 40 -23.57 -34.29 -10.76
C SER A 40 -23.54 -32.95 -11.52
N SER A 41 -23.51 -33.01 -12.87
CA SER A 41 -23.21 -31.91 -13.83
C SER A 41 -23.91 -30.55 -13.59
N PRO A 42 -23.42 -29.44 -14.21
CA PRO A 42 -23.55 -28.07 -13.73
C PRO A 42 -24.85 -27.37 -14.16
N THR A 43 -25.99 -27.76 -13.57
CA THR A 43 -27.20 -26.93 -13.60
C THR A 43 -27.69 -26.70 -12.16
N PRO A 44 -27.34 -25.54 -11.55
CA PRO A 44 -27.38 -25.35 -10.10
C PRO A 44 -28.50 -24.41 -9.65
N SER A 45 -29.77 -24.67 -9.99
CA SER A 45 -30.87 -23.92 -9.35
C SER A 45 -31.61 -24.76 -8.31
N TYR A 46 -31.82 -26.05 -8.57
CA TYR A 46 -32.62 -26.90 -7.68
C TYR A 46 -31.83 -27.54 -6.52
N LYS A 47 -30.49 -27.52 -6.57
CA LYS A 47 -29.61 -28.18 -5.58
C LYS A 47 -28.83 -27.19 -4.69
N THR A 48 -28.85 -25.91 -5.01
CA THR A 48 -28.11 -24.83 -4.34
C THR A 48 -28.43 -24.76 -2.86
N SER A 49 -29.73 -24.80 -2.51
CA SER A 49 -30.18 -24.79 -1.12
C SER A 49 -29.63 -25.98 -0.32
N SER A 50 -29.66 -27.20 -0.88
CA SER A 50 -29.11 -28.39 -0.22
C SER A 50 -27.59 -28.36 -0.10
N ILE A 51 -26.87 -27.88 -1.12
CA ILE A 51 -25.41 -27.73 -1.07
C ILE A 51 -25.01 -26.73 0.03
N VAL A 52 -25.69 -25.58 0.09
CA VAL A 52 -25.44 -24.55 1.11
C VAL A 52 -25.77 -25.07 2.51
N GLU A 53 -26.88 -25.79 2.68
CA GLU A 53 -27.26 -26.41 3.95
C GLU A 53 -26.18 -27.38 4.46
N TYR A 54 -25.73 -28.30 3.62
CA TYR A 54 -24.67 -29.25 3.99
C TYR A 54 -23.32 -28.55 4.26
N CYS A 55 -22.99 -27.48 3.53
CA CYS A 55 -21.79 -26.69 3.80
C CYS A 55 -21.89 -25.97 5.15
N HIS A 56 -23.05 -25.39 5.52
CA HIS A 56 -23.25 -24.80 6.84
C HIS A 56 -23.14 -25.83 7.97
N GLN A 57 -23.72 -27.02 7.79
CA GLN A 57 -23.61 -28.11 8.76
C GLN A 57 -22.15 -28.56 8.92
N LEU A 58 -21.40 -28.68 7.82
CA LEU A 58 -19.97 -29.01 7.86
C LEU A 58 -19.16 -27.93 8.56
N ILE A 59 -19.40 -26.64 8.26
CA ILE A 59 -18.74 -25.52 8.95
C ILE A 59 -18.96 -25.60 10.46
N GLY A 60 -20.21 -25.80 10.90
CA GLY A 60 -20.51 -25.92 12.33
C GLY A 60 -19.84 -27.13 13.00
N LEU A 61 -19.69 -28.25 12.29
CA LEU A 61 -18.97 -29.43 12.78
C LEU A 61 -17.46 -29.22 12.85
N TYR A 62 -16.87 -28.58 11.84
CA TYR A 62 -15.45 -28.25 11.81
C TYR A 62 -15.07 -27.17 12.84
N GLU A 63 -15.94 -26.19 13.11
CA GLU A 63 -15.73 -25.21 14.19
C GLU A 63 -15.74 -25.86 15.58
N LYS A 64 -16.66 -26.81 15.82
CA LYS A 64 -16.68 -27.61 17.06
C LYS A 64 -15.42 -28.45 17.21
N LEU A 65 -14.94 -29.05 16.12
CA LEU A 65 -13.70 -29.82 16.10
C LEU A 65 -12.46 -28.93 16.34
N SER A 66 -12.44 -27.73 15.75
CA SER A 66 -11.35 -26.75 15.94
C SER A 66 -11.23 -26.33 17.41
N ARG A 67 -12.36 -26.04 18.09
CA ARG A 67 -12.38 -25.69 19.52
C ARG A 67 -11.83 -26.79 20.44
N LEU A 68 -11.99 -28.06 20.07
CA LEU A 68 -11.41 -29.19 20.82
C LEU A 68 -9.90 -29.32 20.60
N ASN A 69 -9.37 -28.82 19.49
CA ASN A 69 -7.94 -28.84 19.17
C ASN A 69 -7.17 -27.59 19.69
N SER A 70 -7.85 -26.52 20.10
CA SER A 70 -7.24 -25.23 20.52
C SER A 70 -6.53 -25.23 21.89
N SER A 71 -6.30 -26.39 22.53
CA SER A 71 -5.55 -26.49 23.79
C SER A 71 -4.04 -26.26 23.64
N VAL A 72 -3.53 -26.20 22.40
CA VAL A 72 -2.11 -25.97 22.12
C VAL A 72 -1.93 -24.50 21.75
N ALA A 73 -1.05 -23.80 22.49
CA ALA A 73 -0.79 -22.38 22.40
C ALA A 73 -0.73 -21.88 20.95
N ASN A 74 -1.61 -20.93 20.60
CA ASN A 74 -1.72 -20.29 19.29
C ASN A 74 -0.36 -19.83 18.76
N PRO A 75 0.21 -20.49 17.76
CA PRO A 75 1.16 -19.82 16.90
C PRO A 75 0.32 -18.97 15.93
N VAL A 76 0.72 -17.73 15.73
CA VAL A 76 0.14 -16.87 14.69
C VAL A 76 0.44 -17.55 13.35
N TRP A 77 -0.53 -18.28 12.82
CA TRP A 77 -0.42 -18.92 11.51
C TRP A 77 -1.17 -18.10 10.48
N GLU A 78 -0.55 -17.96 9.31
CA GLU A 78 -1.19 -17.46 8.11
C GLU A 78 -2.38 -18.37 7.77
N SER A 79 -3.58 -17.81 7.85
CA SER A 79 -4.84 -18.38 7.34
C SER A 79 -4.63 -18.89 5.90
N PRO A 80 -5.42 -19.82 5.35
CA PRO A 80 -5.42 -20.10 3.92
C PRO A 80 -5.76 -18.79 3.16
N LEU A 81 -4.71 -18.10 2.69
CA LEU A 81 -4.75 -16.75 2.12
C LEU A 81 -5.40 -16.68 0.72
N LEU A 82 -6.02 -17.76 0.24
CA LEU A 82 -6.31 -17.93 -1.19
C LEU A 82 -7.79 -18.26 -1.46
N PHE A 83 -8.57 -17.25 -1.82
CA PHE A 83 -9.96 -17.38 -2.29
C PHE A 83 -9.99 -17.94 -3.72
N GLU A 84 -10.55 -19.13 -3.90
CA GLU A 84 -10.71 -19.77 -5.22
C GLU A 84 -11.93 -19.18 -5.93
N THR A 85 -11.78 -18.74 -7.18
CA THR A 85 -12.87 -18.12 -7.97
C THR A 85 -13.58 -19.10 -8.90
N ILE A 86 -13.06 -20.33 -9.02
CA ILE A 86 -13.59 -21.38 -9.91
C ILE A 86 -14.17 -22.52 -9.06
N TYR A 87 -15.45 -22.84 -9.27
CA TYR A 87 -16.19 -23.88 -8.54
C TYR A 87 -15.45 -25.23 -8.50
N SER A 88 -14.96 -25.71 -9.66
CA SER A 88 -14.23 -26.98 -9.75
C SER A 88 -12.88 -26.96 -9.03
N GLN A 89 -12.19 -25.81 -8.99
CA GLN A 89 -10.93 -25.65 -8.26
C GLN A 89 -11.16 -25.62 -6.75
N CYS A 90 -12.20 -24.94 -6.29
CA CYS A 90 -12.61 -24.94 -4.90
C CYS A 90 -12.90 -26.38 -4.41
N ILE A 91 -13.65 -27.17 -5.19
CA ILE A 91 -13.90 -28.59 -4.87
C ILE A 91 -12.59 -29.41 -4.84
N ALA A 92 -11.71 -29.23 -5.82
CA ALA A 92 -10.43 -29.94 -5.85
C ALA A 92 -9.55 -29.60 -4.62
N ARG A 93 -9.58 -28.35 -4.15
CA ARG A 93 -8.89 -27.92 -2.93
C ARG A 93 -9.49 -28.54 -1.68
N ILE A 94 -10.82 -28.59 -1.57
CA ILE A 94 -11.53 -29.27 -0.49
C ILE A 94 -11.09 -30.73 -0.43
N GLU A 95 -11.10 -31.46 -1.54
CA GLU A 95 -10.65 -32.86 -1.58
C GLU A 95 -9.19 -33.03 -1.16
N LYS A 96 -8.29 -32.15 -1.64
CA LYS A 96 -6.88 -32.18 -1.25
C LYS A 96 -6.70 -31.93 0.25
N CYS A 97 -7.44 -30.99 0.83
CA CYS A 97 -7.41 -30.71 2.26
C CYS A 97 -8.01 -31.86 3.09
N ARG A 98 -9.06 -32.54 2.58
CA ARG A 98 -9.64 -33.74 3.21
C ARG A 98 -8.66 -34.91 3.25
N ILE A 99 -7.94 -35.15 2.14
CA ILE A 99 -6.92 -36.19 2.08
C ILE A 99 -5.81 -35.91 3.10
N LYS A 100 -5.33 -34.66 3.16
CA LYS A 100 -4.34 -34.23 4.15
C LYS A 100 -4.84 -34.39 5.59
N TRP A 101 -6.08 -34.02 5.86
CA TRP A 101 -6.69 -34.18 7.18
C TRP A 101 -6.76 -35.65 7.63
N ARG A 102 -7.08 -36.56 6.71
CA ARG A 102 -7.11 -38.01 6.99
C ARG A 102 -5.73 -38.63 7.17
N GLN A 103 -4.71 -38.04 6.56
CA GLN A 103 -3.32 -38.49 6.62
C GLN A 103 -2.51 -37.82 7.75
N GLY A 104 -3.05 -36.76 8.37
CA GLY A 104 -2.39 -36.03 9.44
C GLY A 104 -2.18 -36.91 10.67
N SER A 105 -0.91 -37.11 11.06
CA SER A 105 -0.52 -37.89 12.23
C SER A 105 -0.34 -37.06 13.50
N THR A 106 -0.37 -35.73 13.39
CA THR A 106 -0.17 -34.79 14.52
C THR A 106 -1.35 -33.85 14.67
N ASP A 107 -1.69 -33.47 15.91
CA ASP A 107 -2.83 -32.59 16.22
C ASP A 107 -2.68 -31.19 15.59
N GLU A 108 -1.46 -30.69 15.43
CA GLU A 108 -1.19 -29.42 14.73
C GLU A 108 -1.56 -29.47 13.24
N ASN A 109 -1.20 -30.57 12.56
CA ASN A 109 -1.55 -30.73 11.15
C ASN A 109 -3.05 -30.97 10.96
N GLU A 110 -3.68 -31.59 11.95
CA GLU A 110 -5.13 -31.72 12.01
C GLU A 110 -5.79 -30.35 12.11
N ALA A 111 -5.37 -29.50 13.06
CA ALA A 111 -5.88 -28.14 13.23
C ALA A 111 -5.73 -27.29 11.95
N ARG A 112 -4.53 -27.29 11.34
CA ARG A 112 -4.28 -26.58 10.07
C ARG A 112 -5.21 -27.03 8.94
N SER A 113 -5.44 -28.34 8.86
CA SER A 113 -6.30 -28.90 7.82
C SER A 113 -7.77 -28.54 8.05
N VAL A 114 -8.21 -28.49 9.32
CA VAL A 114 -9.56 -28.06 9.72
C VAL A 114 -9.80 -26.60 9.38
N ASP A 115 -8.87 -25.70 9.68
CA ASP A 115 -9.01 -24.27 9.36
C ASP A 115 -9.03 -24.03 7.84
N SER A 116 -8.23 -24.80 7.09
CA SER A 116 -8.27 -24.81 5.63
C SER A 116 -9.61 -25.26 5.07
N LEU A 117 -10.21 -26.30 5.65
CA LEU A 117 -11.52 -26.80 5.24
C LEU A 117 -12.63 -25.79 5.55
N LEU A 118 -12.59 -25.14 6.72
CA LEU A 118 -13.53 -24.07 7.07
C LEU A 118 -13.53 -22.93 6.04
N PHE A 119 -12.35 -22.49 5.66
CA PHE A 119 -12.19 -21.47 4.63
C PHE A 119 -12.79 -21.90 3.29
N TYR A 120 -12.42 -23.08 2.79
CA TYR A 120 -12.90 -23.54 1.48
C TYR A 120 -14.39 -23.88 1.44
N TYR A 121 -14.99 -24.38 2.53
CA TYR A 121 -16.45 -24.58 2.58
C TYR A 121 -17.21 -23.25 2.59
N ARG A 122 -16.68 -22.20 3.24
CA ARG A 122 -17.25 -20.84 3.15
C ARG A 122 -17.13 -20.27 1.74
N ASN A 123 -15.99 -20.49 1.09
CA ASN A 123 -15.79 -20.10 -0.31
C ASN A 123 -16.73 -20.86 -1.26
N LEU A 124 -16.95 -22.16 -1.05
CA LEU A 124 -17.89 -22.95 -1.85
C LEU A 124 -19.33 -22.43 -1.76
N ILE A 125 -19.78 -22.01 -0.57
CA ILE A 125 -21.10 -21.37 -0.40
C ILE A 125 -21.18 -20.10 -1.27
N ALA A 126 -20.15 -19.26 -1.25
CA ALA A 126 -20.11 -18.03 -2.04
C ALA A 126 -20.19 -18.32 -3.55
N LEU A 127 -19.44 -19.30 -4.04
CA LEU A 127 -19.46 -19.69 -5.46
C LEU A 127 -20.80 -20.32 -5.89
N VAL A 128 -21.47 -21.05 -4.99
CA VAL A 128 -22.76 -21.69 -5.26
C VAL A 128 -23.89 -20.67 -5.28
N LEU A 129 -23.86 -19.67 -4.40
CA LEU A 129 -24.85 -18.59 -4.36
C LEU A 129 -24.67 -17.60 -5.53
N ASP A 130 -23.44 -17.36 -6.01
CA ASP A 130 -23.16 -16.53 -7.22
C ASP A 130 -23.74 -17.16 -8.51
N HIS A 131 -24.04 -18.47 -8.50
CA HIS A 131 -24.67 -19.18 -9.62
C HIS A 131 -26.20 -19.24 -9.56
N ASP A 132 -26.84 -18.68 -8.52
CA ASP A 132 -28.30 -18.61 -8.43
C ASP A 132 -28.80 -17.23 -8.89
N PRO A 133 -29.50 -17.12 -10.04
CA PRO A 133 -29.91 -15.84 -10.62
C PRO A 133 -30.98 -15.08 -9.80
N LYS A 134 -31.35 -15.55 -8.59
CA LYS A 134 -32.42 -14.98 -7.77
C LYS A 134 -32.05 -14.66 -6.30
N GLY A 135 -30.77 -14.68 -5.93
CA GLY A 135 -30.35 -14.41 -4.55
C GLY A 135 -30.23 -12.92 -4.21
N ASN A 136 -31.29 -12.30 -3.69
CA ASN A 136 -31.19 -11.11 -2.83
C ASN A 136 -30.40 -11.50 -1.56
N CYS A 137 -29.16 -11.02 -1.41
CA CYS A 137 -28.44 -11.08 -0.15
C CYS A 137 -27.64 -9.80 0.06
N GLY A 138 -27.97 -9.08 1.13
CA GLY A 138 -27.37 -7.79 1.48
C GLY A 138 -25.91 -7.87 1.92
N ASP A 139 -25.22 -6.74 1.73
CA ASP A 139 -24.08 -6.17 2.45
C ASP A 139 -22.85 -7.02 2.79
N ASN A 140 -22.68 -8.16 2.13
CA ASN A 140 -21.37 -8.81 1.93
C ASN A 140 -21.06 -8.92 0.44
N GLU A 141 -21.12 -7.79 -0.28
CA GLU A 141 -20.74 -7.74 -1.69
C GLU A 141 -19.31 -8.23 -1.90
N LEU A 142 -19.23 -9.31 -2.67
CA LEU A 142 -18.07 -10.12 -2.97
C LEU A 142 -17.01 -9.30 -3.75
N LEU A 143 -15.73 -9.53 -3.46
CA LEU A 143 -14.60 -8.86 -4.13
C LEU A 143 -14.47 -9.24 -5.63
N ALA A 144 -14.95 -10.42 -6.00
CA ALA A 144 -14.92 -10.92 -7.38
C ALA A 144 -15.77 -10.09 -8.37
N PRO A 145 -17.03 -9.71 -8.05
CA PRO A 145 -17.80 -8.73 -8.81
C PRO A 145 -17.08 -7.41 -9.09
N LEU A 146 -16.34 -6.86 -8.12
CA LEU A 146 -15.62 -5.59 -8.29
C LEU A 146 -14.45 -5.72 -9.26
N LEU A 147 -13.69 -6.80 -9.15
CA LEU A 147 -12.59 -7.11 -10.06
C LEU A 147 -13.10 -7.36 -11.49
N ARG A 148 -14.22 -8.07 -11.64
CA ARG A 148 -14.89 -8.26 -12.94
C ARG A 148 -15.34 -6.93 -13.54
N LYS A 149 -15.86 -5.98 -12.75
CA LYS A 149 -16.23 -4.63 -13.25
C LYS A 149 -15.04 -3.89 -13.86
N ILE A 150 -13.85 -4.02 -13.28
CA ILE A 150 -12.63 -3.42 -13.83
C ILE A 150 -12.28 -4.05 -15.19
N ILE A 151 -12.23 -5.39 -15.26
CA ILE A 151 -11.85 -6.12 -16.47
C ILE A 151 -12.88 -5.98 -17.59
N GLN A 152 -14.16 -5.84 -17.25
CA GLN A 152 -15.27 -5.75 -18.21
C GLN A 152 -15.66 -4.31 -18.56
N ALA A 153 -14.97 -3.30 -18.01
CA ALA A 153 -15.24 -1.90 -18.29
C ALA A 153 -15.14 -1.63 -19.80
N LYS A 154 -16.17 -0.98 -20.36
CA LYS A 154 -16.25 -0.70 -21.80
C LYS A 154 -15.78 0.71 -22.17
N SER A 155 -15.58 1.56 -21.16
CA SER A 155 -15.07 2.90 -21.32
C SER A 155 -14.04 3.23 -20.25
N VAL A 156 -13.19 4.21 -20.56
CA VAL A 156 -12.17 4.74 -19.64
C VAL A 156 -12.79 5.32 -18.36
N SER A 157 -13.98 5.94 -18.47
CA SER A 157 -14.70 6.48 -17.30
C SER A 157 -15.23 5.37 -16.39
N GLU A 158 -15.84 4.33 -16.95
CA GLU A 158 -16.30 3.17 -16.18
C GLU A 158 -15.12 2.45 -15.54
N TRP A 159 -14.01 2.33 -16.25
CA TRP A 159 -12.80 1.69 -15.76
C TRP A 159 -12.20 2.44 -14.57
N LEU A 160 -12.02 3.76 -14.67
CA LEU A 160 -11.49 4.56 -13.57
C LEU A 160 -12.43 4.53 -12.36
N GLY A 161 -13.74 4.62 -12.58
CA GLY A 161 -14.74 4.48 -11.52
C GLY A 161 -14.69 3.11 -10.85
N ALA A 162 -14.52 2.02 -11.62
CA ALA A 162 -14.39 0.67 -11.07
C ALA A 162 -13.09 0.49 -10.27
N ILE A 163 -11.98 1.07 -10.73
CA ILE A 163 -10.70 1.10 -9.99
C ILE A 163 -10.86 1.85 -8.66
N ILE A 164 -11.51 3.01 -8.66
CA ILE A 164 -11.74 3.80 -7.44
C ILE A 164 -12.66 3.07 -6.48
N HIS A 165 -13.77 2.51 -6.98
CA HIS A 165 -14.68 1.73 -6.15
C HIS A 165 -13.98 0.49 -5.55
N PHE A 166 -13.12 -0.17 -6.32
CA PHE A 166 -12.31 -1.27 -5.81
C PHE A 166 -11.32 -0.78 -4.75
N ALA A 167 -10.64 0.34 -4.99
CA ALA A 167 -9.67 0.90 -4.07
C ALA A 167 -10.30 1.40 -2.75
N ASN A 168 -11.42 2.12 -2.80
CA ASN A 168 -12.21 2.55 -1.64
C ASN A 168 -12.55 1.35 -0.73
N ARG A 169 -12.85 0.17 -1.30
CA ARG A 169 -13.21 -1.03 -0.52
C ARG A 169 -12.06 -1.56 0.32
N PHE A 170 -10.81 -1.41 -0.13
CA PHE A 170 -9.65 -1.91 0.60
C PHE A 170 -9.08 -0.92 1.63
N ASN A 171 -9.57 0.32 1.66
CA ASN A 171 -9.41 1.30 2.74
C ASN A 171 -8.08 1.12 3.50
N ASP A 172 -6.98 1.35 2.78
CA ASP A 172 -5.58 1.33 3.25
C ASP A 172 -4.80 0.01 3.17
N LYS A 173 -5.39 -1.04 2.60
CA LYS A 173 -4.76 -2.36 2.49
C LYS A 173 -4.35 -2.68 1.06
N VAL A 174 -3.41 -1.91 0.51
CA VAL A 174 -2.88 -2.11 -0.86
C VAL A 174 -2.32 -3.52 -1.05
N SER A 175 -1.68 -4.10 -0.03
CA SER A 175 -1.17 -5.47 -0.08
C SER A 175 -2.30 -6.50 -0.30
N MET A 176 -3.46 -6.31 0.34
CA MET A 176 -4.62 -7.18 0.13
C MET A 176 -5.24 -6.98 -1.25
N ALA A 177 -5.28 -5.75 -1.75
CA ALA A 177 -5.70 -5.45 -3.12
C ALA A 177 -4.77 -6.14 -4.13
N LYS A 178 -3.46 -6.03 -3.94
CA LYS A 178 -2.41 -6.64 -4.77
C LYS A 178 -2.57 -8.16 -4.85
N GLU A 179 -2.83 -8.81 -3.72
CA GLU A 179 -3.08 -10.26 -3.66
C GLU A 179 -4.24 -10.69 -4.56
N GLN A 180 -5.32 -9.88 -4.67
CA GLN A 180 -6.42 -10.21 -5.58
C GLN A 180 -5.97 -10.26 -7.05
N PHE A 181 -5.08 -9.35 -7.46
CA PHE A 181 -4.56 -9.33 -8.83
C PHE A 181 -3.56 -10.45 -9.10
N LEU A 182 -2.83 -10.95 -8.09
CA LEU A 182 -1.94 -12.11 -8.21
C LEU A 182 -2.69 -13.38 -8.64
N HIS A 183 -3.96 -13.51 -8.28
CA HIS A 183 -4.77 -14.72 -8.52
C HIS A 183 -5.70 -14.63 -9.74
N LEU A 184 -5.58 -13.58 -10.54
CA LEU A 184 -6.31 -13.48 -11.80
C LEU A 184 -5.97 -14.63 -12.74
N ASN A 185 -6.98 -15.22 -13.38
CA ASN A 185 -6.73 -16.24 -14.39
C ASN A 185 -6.04 -15.64 -15.63
N GLU A 186 -5.56 -16.50 -16.53
CA GLU A 186 -4.80 -16.06 -17.71
C GLU A 186 -5.60 -15.12 -18.61
N ARG A 187 -6.88 -15.43 -18.85
CA ARG A 187 -7.77 -14.62 -19.68
C ARG A 187 -7.95 -13.22 -19.10
N ASP A 188 -8.17 -13.13 -17.80
CA ASP A 188 -8.40 -11.86 -17.11
C ASP A 188 -7.13 -11.02 -16.99
N CYS A 189 -5.97 -11.66 -16.74
CA CYS A 189 -4.67 -10.97 -16.80
C CYS A 189 -4.39 -10.40 -18.20
N LEU A 190 -4.65 -11.17 -19.26
CA LEU A 190 -4.47 -10.72 -20.64
C LEU A 190 -5.45 -9.61 -21.00
N GLY A 191 -6.73 -9.73 -20.60
CA GLY A 191 -7.74 -8.70 -20.82
C GLY A 191 -7.38 -7.39 -20.15
N PHE A 192 -6.92 -7.43 -18.90
CA PHE A 192 -6.47 -6.24 -18.18
C PHE A 192 -5.22 -5.62 -18.81
N TYR A 193 -4.25 -6.44 -19.23
CA TYR A 193 -3.05 -5.95 -19.92
C TYR A 193 -3.38 -5.30 -21.26
N GLN A 194 -4.32 -5.89 -22.02
CA GLN A 194 -4.81 -5.31 -23.28
C GLN A 194 -5.47 -3.95 -23.05
N GLN A 195 -6.30 -3.80 -22.01
CA GLN A 195 -6.90 -2.52 -21.64
C GLN A 195 -5.83 -1.47 -21.32
N LEU A 196 -4.81 -1.80 -20.53
CA LEU A 196 -3.73 -0.86 -20.21
C LEU A 196 -2.75 -0.58 -21.37
N THR A 197 -2.91 -1.28 -22.49
CA THR A 197 -2.16 -1.03 -23.73
C THR A 197 -3.00 -0.23 -24.74
N ASP A 198 -4.30 -0.07 -24.50
CA ASP A 198 -5.20 0.71 -25.35
C ASP A 198 -4.88 2.22 -25.23
N PRO A 199 -4.71 2.96 -26.35
CA PRO A 199 -4.41 4.38 -26.34
C PRO A 199 -5.28 5.25 -25.43
N GLU A 200 -6.59 4.97 -25.33
CA GLU A 200 -7.49 5.79 -24.50
C GLU A 200 -7.19 5.67 -23.00
N TYR A 201 -6.83 4.45 -22.57
CA TYR A 201 -6.46 4.16 -21.17
C TYR A 201 -5.05 4.66 -20.86
N VAL A 202 -4.12 4.50 -21.80
CA VAL A 202 -2.77 5.05 -21.70
C VAL A 202 -2.83 6.58 -21.57
N GLU A 203 -3.67 7.24 -22.36
CA GLU A 203 -3.88 8.69 -22.26
C GLU A 203 -4.41 9.09 -20.88
N LEU A 204 -5.40 8.36 -20.34
CA LEU A 204 -5.93 8.63 -19.00
C LEU A 204 -4.85 8.52 -17.93
N VAL A 205 -4.07 7.43 -17.91
CA VAL A 205 -3.05 7.21 -16.89
C VAL A 205 -1.95 8.26 -16.98
N ASN A 206 -1.56 8.66 -18.20
CA ASN A 206 -0.62 9.74 -18.42
C ASN A 206 -1.18 11.11 -18.00
N ALA A 207 -2.47 11.36 -18.21
CA ALA A 207 -3.13 12.57 -17.73
C ALA A 207 -3.19 12.59 -16.19
N LEU A 208 -3.46 11.46 -15.53
CA LEU A 208 -3.39 11.33 -14.07
C LEU A 208 -1.98 11.67 -13.55
N PHE A 209 -0.94 11.16 -14.21
CA PHE A 209 0.44 11.50 -13.89
C PHE A 209 0.72 13.00 -14.07
N PHE A 210 0.27 13.60 -15.17
CA PHE A 210 0.42 15.03 -15.41
C PHE A 210 -0.24 15.86 -14.30
N TYR A 211 -1.50 15.58 -13.96
CA TYR A 211 -2.21 16.33 -12.93
C TYR A 211 -1.69 16.05 -11.51
N LYS A 212 -1.09 14.89 -11.25
CA LYS A 212 -0.30 14.63 -10.02
C LYS A 212 0.86 15.63 -9.90
N THR A 213 1.55 15.92 -10.99
CA THR A 213 2.67 16.89 -10.99
C THR A 213 2.22 18.35 -10.98
N GLN A 214 1.07 18.65 -11.58
CA GLN A 214 0.53 20.01 -11.74
C GLN A 214 -0.99 20.07 -11.42
N PRO A 215 -1.37 19.91 -10.14
CA PRO A 215 -2.78 19.80 -9.73
C PRO A 215 -3.60 21.06 -10.01
N GLY A 216 -2.98 22.25 -9.93
CA GLY A 216 -3.65 23.52 -10.24
C GLY A 216 -4.21 23.62 -11.66
N LEU A 217 -3.65 22.87 -12.63
CA LEU A 217 -4.16 22.86 -14.00
C LEU A 217 -5.44 22.04 -14.17
N LEU A 218 -5.80 21.17 -13.21
CA LEU A 218 -6.98 20.32 -13.34
C LEU A 218 -8.28 21.15 -13.34
N TYR A 219 -8.36 22.18 -12.48
CA TYR A 219 -9.56 22.99 -12.30
C TYR A 219 -9.51 24.34 -13.01
N GLY A 220 -8.38 24.74 -13.58
CA GLY A 220 -8.20 26.01 -14.32
C GLY A 220 -8.28 27.28 -13.47
N ASN A 221 -8.73 27.18 -12.21
CA ASN A 221 -8.84 28.26 -11.24
C ASN A 221 -7.76 28.12 -10.15
N ARG A 222 -7.35 29.24 -9.53
CA ARG A 222 -6.49 29.19 -8.34
C ARG A 222 -7.24 28.50 -7.20
N LEU A 223 -6.93 27.23 -6.96
CA LEU A 223 -7.35 26.50 -5.76
C LEU A 223 -6.72 27.14 -4.52
N SER A 224 -7.33 26.96 -3.35
CA SER A 224 -6.63 27.20 -2.10
C SER A 224 -5.48 26.21 -1.97
N THR A 225 -4.38 26.61 -1.33
CA THR A 225 -3.20 25.77 -1.14
C THR A 225 -3.55 24.43 -0.48
N GLU A 226 -4.48 24.43 0.48
CA GLU A 226 -4.97 23.23 1.16
C GLU A 226 -5.68 22.27 0.20
N LYS A 227 -6.58 22.79 -0.65
CA LYS A 227 -7.31 21.98 -1.62
C LYS A 227 -6.42 21.48 -2.75
N GLU A 228 -5.39 22.24 -3.11
CA GLU A 228 -4.38 21.81 -4.07
C GLU A 228 -3.54 20.65 -3.53
N ILE A 229 -3.16 20.69 -2.24
CA ILE A 229 -2.46 19.61 -1.55
C ILE A 229 -3.35 18.35 -1.47
N GLU A 230 -4.63 18.51 -1.10
CA GLU A 230 -5.61 17.42 -1.06
C GLU A 230 -5.72 16.72 -2.43
N VAL A 231 -6.02 17.48 -3.49
CA VAL A 231 -6.12 16.96 -4.85
C VAL A 231 -4.84 16.26 -5.30
N LYS A 232 -3.67 16.86 -5.00
CA LYS A 232 -2.38 16.25 -5.30
C LYS A 232 -2.20 14.91 -4.61
N ASN A 233 -2.52 14.83 -3.32
CA ASN A 233 -2.38 13.60 -2.54
C ASN A 233 -3.29 12.50 -3.09
N THR A 234 -4.56 12.81 -3.39
CA THR A 234 -5.49 11.86 -3.99
C THR A 234 -5.02 11.37 -5.36
N LEU A 235 -4.51 12.26 -6.20
CA LEU A 235 -3.93 11.89 -7.51
C LEU A 235 -2.67 11.04 -7.37
N CYS A 236 -1.77 11.38 -6.43
CA CYS A 236 -0.60 10.57 -6.10
C CYS A 236 -0.99 9.14 -5.72
N GLN A 237 -1.98 9.00 -4.85
CA GLN A 237 -2.47 7.72 -4.36
C GLN A 237 -3.11 6.89 -5.47
N LEU A 238 -4.01 7.50 -6.25
CA LEU A 238 -4.70 6.83 -7.34
C LEU A 238 -3.71 6.34 -8.41
N HIS A 239 -2.76 7.20 -8.79
CA HIS A 239 -1.71 6.81 -9.73
C HIS A 239 -0.84 5.67 -9.17
N TYR A 240 -0.42 5.75 -7.91
CA TYR A 240 0.36 4.70 -7.26
C TYR A 240 -0.41 3.37 -7.20
N PHE A 241 -1.70 3.41 -6.89
CA PHE A 241 -2.54 2.22 -6.85
C PHE A 241 -2.63 1.54 -8.21
N ILE A 242 -2.86 2.32 -9.28
CA ILE A 242 -2.86 1.83 -10.66
C ILE A 242 -1.49 1.23 -11.02
N GLU A 243 -0.40 1.89 -10.65
CA GLU A 243 0.97 1.43 -10.88
C GLU A 243 1.25 0.08 -10.20
N VAL A 244 0.85 -0.09 -8.93
CA VAL A 244 1.01 -1.35 -8.18
C VAL A 244 0.24 -2.48 -8.86
N ILE A 245 -1.00 -2.23 -9.27
CA ILE A 245 -1.82 -3.22 -9.99
C ILE A 245 -1.14 -3.58 -11.30
N HIS A 246 -0.72 -2.60 -12.09
CA HIS A 246 -0.06 -2.83 -13.38
C HIS A 246 1.20 -3.69 -13.24
N GLN A 247 2.08 -3.34 -12.31
CA GLN A 247 3.30 -4.11 -12.05
C GLN A 247 3.01 -5.53 -11.58
N THR A 248 1.93 -5.73 -10.83
CA THR A 248 1.48 -7.07 -10.40
C THR A 248 1.00 -7.91 -11.58
N ILE A 249 0.26 -7.32 -12.51
CA ILE A 249 -0.17 -7.99 -13.75
C ILE A 249 1.02 -8.34 -14.63
N LEU A 250 1.96 -7.41 -14.84
CA LEU A 250 3.17 -7.66 -15.61
C LEU A 250 4.00 -8.80 -15.00
N HIS A 251 4.10 -8.84 -13.66
CA HIS A 251 4.78 -9.92 -12.96
C HIS A 251 4.10 -11.28 -13.20
N ASN A 252 2.77 -11.34 -13.09
CA ASN A 252 2.00 -12.56 -13.36
C ASN A 252 2.17 -13.05 -14.80
N LEU A 253 2.15 -12.14 -15.78
CA LEU A 253 2.35 -12.48 -17.18
C LEU A 253 3.75 -13.07 -17.41
N LYS A 254 4.79 -12.45 -16.83
CA LYS A 254 6.17 -12.96 -16.88
C LYS A 254 6.29 -14.35 -16.27
N GLN A 255 5.69 -14.59 -15.10
CA GLN A 255 5.70 -15.91 -14.46
C GLN A 255 5.04 -16.99 -15.33
N ARG A 256 4.07 -16.62 -16.18
CA ARG A 256 3.36 -17.51 -17.10
C ARG A 256 4.05 -17.66 -18.47
N GLY A 257 5.23 -17.08 -18.65
CA GLY A 257 6.00 -17.17 -19.89
C GLY A 257 5.59 -16.14 -20.97
N TYR A 258 4.72 -15.20 -20.64
CA TYR A 258 4.48 -14.04 -21.51
C TYR A 258 5.54 -12.97 -21.24
N ASN A 259 6.15 -12.46 -22.29
CA ASN A 259 7.01 -11.28 -22.21
C ASN A 259 6.20 -10.05 -22.64
N PRO A 260 5.56 -9.33 -21.72
CA PRO A 260 4.92 -8.06 -22.05
C PRO A 260 5.98 -7.10 -22.58
N VAL A 261 5.76 -6.58 -23.79
CA VAL A 261 6.79 -5.88 -24.57
C VAL A 261 6.86 -4.39 -24.21
N GLN A 262 5.75 -3.83 -23.69
CA GLN A 262 5.61 -2.38 -23.53
C GLN A 262 4.99 -2.03 -22.17
N ASP A 263 5.63 -1.09 -21.49
CA ASP A 263 5.15 -0.43 -20.27
C ASP A 263 4.92 1.04 -20.63
N TYR A 264 3.66 1.45 -20.63
CA TYR A 264 3.24 2.81 -21.02
C TYR A 264 3.09 3.75 -19.83
N LEU A 265 3.37 3.27 -18.60
CA LEU A 265 3.18 4.05 -17.38
C LEU A 265 4.42 4.85 -16.99
N PHE A 266 4.20 6.04 -16.44
CA PHE A 266 5.26 6.83 -15.82
C PHE A 266 5.48 6.40 -14.36
N HIS A 267 6.60 5.76 -14.08
CA HIS A 267 7.00 5.33 -12.72
C HIS A 267 7.72 6.43 -11.89
N GLY A 268 7.59 7.69 -12.32
CA GLY A 268 8.31 8.83 -11.75
C GLY A 268 7.50 9.64 -10.75
N ASP A 269 8.07 10.76 -10.32
CA ASP A 269 7.34 11.78 -9.54
C ASP A 269 7.29 13.14 -10.25
N GLU A 270 8.08 13.31 -11.32
CA GLU A 270 8.15 14.52 -12.12
C GLU A 270 8.33 14.15 -13.60
N LEU A 271 7.81 15.00 -14.50
CA LEU A 271 8.10 14.93 -15.93
C LEU A 271 9.48 15.57 -16.21
N PRO A 272 10.39 14.88 -16.94
CA PRO A 272 11.64 15.49 -17.36
C PRO A 272 11.42 16.78 -18.18
N PRO A 273 12.28 17.79 -18.04
CA PRO A 273 12.14 19.04 -18.78
C PRO A 273 12.20 18.80 -20.30
N GLY A 274 11.24 19.35 -21.03
CA GLY A 274 11.09 19.18 -22.48
C GLY A 274 10.12 18.08 -22.90
N ILE A 275 9.57 17.30 -21.96
CA ILE A 275 8.51 16.32 -22.21
C ILE A 275 7.16 16.96 -21.87
N CYS A 276 6.23 16.93 -22.82
CA CYS A 276 4.86 17.37 -22.62
C CYS A 276 3.90 16.19 -22.80
N VAL A 277 2.93 16.06 -21.90
CA VAL A 277 1.82 15.12 -22.07
C VAL A 277 0.72 15.86 -22.80
N GLN A 278 0.24 15.30 -23.92
CA GLN A 278 -0.94 15.80 -24.59
C GLN A 278 -2.17 15.39 -23.78
N ILE A 279 -3.02 16.35 -23.43
CA ILE A 279 -4.17 16.10 -22.56
C ILE A 279 -5.45 16.46 -23.30
N ASN A 280 -6.34 15.50 -23.46
CA ASN A 280 -7.71 15.74 -23.92
C ASN A 280 -8.58 16.31 -22.78
N GLU A 281 -9.44 17.27 -23.13
CA GLU A 281 -10.39 17.89 -22.20
C GLU A 281 -11.41 16.88 -21.65
N MET A 282 -11.79 15.87 -22.44
CA MET A 282 -12.66 14.78 -21.99
C MET A 282 -12.03 14.00 -20.82
N THR A 283 -10.73 13.72 -20.92
CA THR A 283 -9.95 13.03 -19.88
C THR A 283 -9.87 13.84 -18.60
N ARG A 284 -9.77 15.18 -18.71
CA ARG A 284 -9.82 16.09 -17.56
C ARG A 284 -11.14 15.97 -16.80
N GLU A 285 -12.27 15.96 -17.49
CA GLU A 285 -13.58 15.85 -16.83
C GLU A 285 -13.81 14.47 -16.21
N ILE A 286 -13.33 13.40 -16.85
CA ILE A 286 -13.34 12.05 -16.27
C ILE A 286 -12.57 12.01 -14.95
N ILE A 287 -11.36 12.59 -14.90
CA ILE A 287 -10.55 12.65 -13.67
C ILE A 287 -11.25 13.47 -12.58
N LYS A 288 -11.86 14.62 -12.92
CA LYS A 288 -12.60 15.43 -11.93
C LYS A 288 -13.76 14.66 -11.32
N ALA A 289 -14.56 13.97 -12.13
CA ALA A 289 -15.69 13.17 -11.67
C ALA A 289 -15.21 12.01 -10.79
N ALA A 290 -14.11 11.37 -11.18
CA ALA A 290 -13.47 10.30 -10.44
C ALA A 290 -12.98 10.74 -9.05
N LEU A 291 -12.33 11.91 -8.94
CA LEU A 291 -11.87 12.44 -7.65
C LEU A 291 -13.00 12.73 -6.66
N GLN A 292 -14.21 13.05 -7.13
CA GLN A 292 -15.37 13.26 -6.26
C GLN A 292 -15.88 11.96 -5.60
N GLN A 293 -15.58 10.81 -6.20
CA GLN A 293 -15.98 9.48 -5.72
C GLN A 293 -14.88 8.80 -4.91
N CYS A 294 -13.72 9.45 -4.81
CA CYS A 294 -12.54 8.90 -4.17
C CYS A 294 -12.60 9.18 -2.66
N GLU A 295 -13.05 8.18 -1.90
CA GLU A 295 -13.11 8.23 -0.42
C GLU A 295 -11.85 7.64 0.23
N MET A 296 -10.88 7.27 -0.60
CA MET A 296 -9.65 6.59 -0.22
C MET A 296 -8.93 7.32 0.92
N PRO A 297 -8.88 6.77 2.14
CA PRO A 297 -7.94 7.24 3.14
C PRO A 297 -6.52 6.91 2.66
N ASN A 298 -5.51 7.54 3.27
CA ASN A 298 -4.12 7.33 2.90
C ASN A 298 -3.80 5.82 2.82
N PHE A 299 -3.63 5.31 1.60
CA PHE A 299 -3.49 3.87 1.34
C PHE A 299 -2.31 3.17 1.99
N LEU A 300 -1.38 3.97 2.43
CA LEU A 300 -0.12 3.55 2.92
C LEU A 300 -0.28 3.62 4.43
N SER A 301 -0.14 2.49 5.11
CA SER A 301 0.06 2.53 6.56
C SER A 301 1.21 3.50 6.84
N THR A 302 1.23 4.16 8.00
CA THR A 302 2.35 5.07 8.33
C THR A 302 3.70 4.39 8.10
N ASN A 303 3.79 3.08 8.35
CA ASN A 303 4.97 2.28 8.03
C ASN A 303 5.24 2.14 6.52
N ASP A 304 4.24 1.87 5.68
CA ASP A 304 4.42 1.80 4.22
C ASP A 304 4.80 3.15 3.60
N LEU A 305 4.22 4.25 4.12
CA LEU A 305 4.59 5.63 3.79
C LEU A 305 6.06 5.88 4.11
N ILE A 306 6.49 5.51 5.31
CA ILE A 306 7.88 5.65 5.76
C ILE A 306 8.82 4.78 4.91
N HIS A 307 8.45 3.54 4.60
CA HIS A 307 9.22 2.67 3.71
C HIS A 307 9.32 3.23 2.28
N GLN A 308 8.26 3.86 1.79
CA GLN A 308 8.29 4.56 0.51
C GLN A 308 9.24 5.76 0.56
N GLY A 309 9.20 6.57 1.63
CA GLY A 309 10.15 7.65 1.86
C GLY A 309 11.61 7.18 1.86
N LEU A 310 11.89 6.05 2.53
CA LEU A 310 13.21 5.40 2.49
C LEU A 310 13.59 4.97 1.06
N ASN A 311 12.69 4.32 0.33
CA ASN A 311 12.93 3.92 -1.05
C ASN A 311 13.18 5.12 -1.97
N ASP A 312 12.53 6.26 -1.69
CA ASP A 312 12.71 7.49 -2.46
C ASP A 312 14.10 8.11 -2.25
N LEU A 313 14.75 7.88 -1.10
CA LEU A 313 16.17 8.19 -0.92
C LEU A 313 17.05 7.44 -1.92
N PHE A 314 16.84 6.13 -2.10
CA PHE A 314 17.57 5.33 -3.11
C PHE A 314 17.25 5.79 -4.52
N ARG A 315 15.96 6.05 -4.81
CA ARG A 315 15.51 6.45 -6.15
C ARG A 315 16.05 7.81 -6.58
N ALA A 316 16.46 8.68 -5.64
CA ALA A 316 17.19 9.90 -5.96
C ALA A 316 18.52 9.65 -6.69
N TYR A 317 19.04 8.42 -6.68
CA TYR A 317 20.30 8.00 -7.28
C TYR A 317 20.19 6.95 -8.41
N LYS A 318 19.00 6.37 -8.66
CA LYS A 318 18.81 5.17 -9.53
C LYS A 318 19.29 5.31 -10.98
N TYR A 319 19.39 6.54 -11.52
CA TYR A 319 19.88 6.79 -12.88
C TYR A 319 20.84 7.98 -12.95
N TRP A 320 20.46 9.06 -12.28
CA TRP A 320 21.17 10.33 -12.23
C TRP A 320 20.73 11.02 -10.94
N PHE A 321 21.65 11.74 -10.29
CA PHE A 321 21.32 12.41 -9.04
C PHE A 321 20.23 13.47 -9.25
N ASN A 322 19.13 13.33 -8.51
CA ASN A 322 18.04 14.30 -8.44
C ASN A 322 17.98 14.95 -7.03
N PRO A 323 18.46 16.20 -6.89
CA PRO A 323 18.49 16.87 -5.59
C PRO A 323 17.09 17.20 -5.04
N ASN A 324 16.11 17.49 -5.90
CA ASN A 324 14.73 17.74 -5.48
C ASN A 324 14.14 16.50 -4.81
N ARG A 325 14.32 15.34 -5.45
CA ARG A 325 13.80 14.07 -4.92
C ARG A 325 14.43 13.71 -3.58
N LEU A 326 15.74 13.94 -3.44
CA LEU A 326 16.42 13.69 -2.16
C LEU A 326 15.87 14.59 -1.05
N ILE A 327 15.74 15.90 -1.32
CA ILE A 327 15.21 16.87 -0.35
C ILE A 327 13.76 16.56 0.00
N ASP A 328 12.91 16.32 -1.00
CA ASP A 328 11.49 16.02 -0.79
C ASP A 328 11.33 14.73 0.02
N ALA A 329 12.10 13.68 -0.28
CA ALA A 329 12.08 12.42 0.49
C ALA A 329 12.55 12.62 1.93
N ALA A 330 13.62 13.40 2.16
CA ALA A 330 14.13 13.69 3.49
C ALA A 330 13.14 14.51 4.33
N MET A 331 12.56 15.57 3.74
CA MET A 331 11.57 16.42 4.40
C MET A 331 10.25 15.66 4.63
N TYR A 332 9.88 14.77 3.72
CA TYR A 332 8.74 13.88 3.88
C TYR A 332 8.95 12.93 5.06
N LEU A 333 10.08 12.22 5.12
CA LEU A 333 10.44 11.37 6.26
C LEU A 333 10.40 12.14 7.58
N ARG A 334 10.95 13.37 7.61
CA ARG A 334 10.87 14.25 8.79
C ARG A 334 9.43 14.50 9.22
N SER A 335 8.55 14.82 8.26
CA SER A 335 7.13 15.12 8.55
C SER A 335 6.34 13.91 9.07
N GLN A 336 6.73 12.69 8.67
CA GLN A 336 6.05 11.46 9.10
C GLN A 336 6.56 10.97 10.46
N LEU A 337 7.84 11.20 10.77
CA LEU A 337 8.50 10.67 11.97
C LEU A 337 8.49 11.64 13.15
N VAL A 338 8.32 12.94 12.92
CA VAL A 338 8.35 13.96 13.96
C VAL A 338 7.11 14.83 13.90
N SER A 339 6.46 15.01 15.05
CA SER A 339 5.27 15.87 15.18
C SER A 339 5.62 17.34 14.96
N PRO A 340 4.81 18.11 14.21
CA PRO A 340 5.03 19.54 13.99
C PRO A 340 4.85 20.40 15.24
N VAL A 341 4.31 19.83 16.33
CA VAL A 341 4.03 20.53 17.61
C VAL A 341 5.24 20.49 18.56
N SER A 342 6.20 19.59 18.32
CA SER A 342 7.42 19.50 19.10
C SER A 342 8.41 20.56 18.62
N GLU A 343 8.75 21.52 19.48
CA GLU A 343 9.88 22.42 19.23
C GLU A 343 11.19 21.63 19.02
N PRO A 344 12.16 22.18 18.27
CA PRO A 344 13.34 21.46 17.78
C PRO A 344 14.42 21.21 18.85
N GLU A 345 14.04 20.78 20.06
CA GLU A 345 14.98 20.54 21.16
C GLU A 345 15.55 19.11 21.20
N GLY A 346 15.33 18.27 20.18
CA GLY A 346 15.77 16.88 20.21
C GLY A 346 16.32 16.34 18.90
N ASN A 347 17.31 15.47 19.01
CA ASN A 347 17.77 14.54 17.97
C ASN A 347 16.70 13.47 17.62
N GLU A 348 15.40 13.78 17.78
CA GLU A 348 14.30 12.83 17.64
C GLU A 348 14.24 12.25 16.23
N PHE A 349 14.31 13.11 15.20
CA PHE A 349 14.37 12.67 13.81
C PHE A 349 15.55 11.73 13.56
N LEU A 350 16.74 12.08 14.06
CA LEU A 350 17.94 11.26 13.95
C LEU A 350 17.74 9.88 14.60
N GLN A 351 17.15 9.81 15.79
CA GLN A 351 16.88 8.53 16.47
C GLN A 351 15.88 7.67 15.70
N GLN A 352 14.80 8.27 15.19
CA GLN A 352 13.83 7.55 14.36
C GLN A 352 14.47 7.03 13.06
N MET A 353 15.33 7.82 12.43
CA MET A 353 16.07 7.39 11.24
C MET A 353 17.04 6.23 11.53
N ILE A 354 17.68 6.18 12.71
CA ILE A 354 18.50 5.03 13.12
C ILE A 354 17.64 3.75 13.16
N ILE A 355 16.48 3.81 13.81
CA ILE A 355 15.55 2.67 13.91
C ILE A 355 15.11 2.21 12.51
N LEU A 356 14.85 3.15 11.61
CA LEU A 356 14.49 2.83 10.23
C LEU A 356 15.62 2.16 9.45
N TYR A 357 16.85 2.64 9.59
CA TYR A 357 17.98 2.01 8.91
C TYR A 357 18.28 0.60 9.43
N GLN A 358 17.93 0.26 10.68
CA GLN A 358 18.02 -1.12 11.18
C GLN A 358 17.22 -2.13 10.35
N GLN A 359 16.15 -1.67 9.69
CA GLN A 359 15.30 -2.51 8.84
C GLN A 359 15.92 -2.79 7.46
N LEU A 360 16.96 -2.04 7.06
CA LEU A 360 17.67 -2.24 5.81
C LEU A 360 18.76 -3.30 5.96
N SER A 361 19.06 -4.01 4.87
CA SER A 361 20.24 -4.88 4.81
C SER A 361 21.53 -4.06 4.89
N THR A 362 22.63 -4.70 5.30
CA THR A 362 23.93 -4.03 5.44
C THR A 362 24.42 -3.48 4.10
N GLU A 363 24.17 -4.21 3.01
CA GLU A 363 24.47 -3.77 1.65
C GLU A 363 23.72 -2.49 1.29
N GLN A 364 22.41 -2.43 1.57
CA GLN A 364 21.61 -1.22 1.34
C GLN A 364 22.08 0.00 2.13
N CYS A 365 22.54 -0.19 3.37
CA CYS A 365 23.14 0.89 4.16
C CYS A 365 24.47 1.36 3.57
N ILE A 366 25.33 0.44 3.11
CA ILE A 366 26.60 0.76 2.45
C ILE A 366 26.34 1.51 1.13
N ASP A 367 25.34 1.09 0.34
CA ASP A 367 24.93 1.76 -0.88
C ASP A 367 24.50 3.20 -0.62
N LEU A 368 23.64 3.44 0.39
CA LEU A 368 23.25 4.79 0.80
C LEU A 368 24.45 5.63 1.24
N TYR A 369 25.41 5.06 1.95
CA TYR A 369 26.64 5.77 2.32
C TYR A 369 27.44 6.16 1.08
N GLY A 370 27.57 5.25 0.11
CA GLY A 370 28.17 5.53 -1.20
C GLY A 370 27.45 6.67 -1.94
N TYR A 371 26.12 6.67 -1.91
CA TYR A 371 25.31 7.73 -2.51
C TYR A 371 25.46 9.07 -1.81
N PHE A 372 25.48 9.12 -0.47
CA PHE A 372 25.66 10.38 0.27
C PHE A 372 27.08 10.93 0.20
N SER A 373 28.08 10.05 0.10
CA SER A 373 29.49 10.44 -0.08
C SER A 373 29.81 10.90 -1.51
N ASN A 374 28.90 10.69 -2.46
CA ASN A 374 29.05 11.11 -3.85
C ASN A 374 29.27 12.64 -3.96
N LYS A 375 30.11 13.04 -4.93
CA LYS A 375 30.40 14.44 -5.27
C LYS A 375 29.13 15.26 -5.51
N ASP A 376 28.10 14.69 -6.14
CA ASP A 376 26.86 15.41 -6.47
C ASP A 376 26.08 15.79 -5.21
N THR A 377 25.88 14.85 -4.28
CA THR A 377 25.25 15.09 -2.96
C THR A 377 26.07 16.07 -2.14
N ARG A 378 27.39 15.89 -2.12
CA ARG A 378 28.31 16.83 -1.47
C ARG A 378 28.17 18.25 -2.03
N TYR A 379 27.97 18.39 -3.34
CA TYR A 379 27.79 19.70 -3.96
C TYR A 379 26.44 20.34 -3.61
N LEU A 380 25.38 19.53 -3.46
CA LEU A 380 24.09 20.00 -2.93
C LEU A 380 24.26 20.51 -1.49
N LEU A 381 24.81 19.70 -0.59
CA LEU A 381 25.01 20.05 0.82
C LEU A 381 25.85 21.32 0.98
N ARG A 382 26.93 21.45 0.20
CA ARG A 382 27.73 22.67 0.15
C ARG A 382 26.91 23.90 -0.23
N THR A 383 26.00 23.75 -1.20
CA THR A 383 25.11 24.84 -1.64
C THR A 383 24.14 25.23 -0.54
N LEU A 384 23.52 24.24 0.11
CA LEU A 384 22.58 24.47 1.23
C LEU A 384 23.27 25.07 2.45
N GLN A 385 24.46 24.59 2.81
CA GLN A 385 25.25 25.13 3.92
C GLN A 385 25.63 26.59 3.66
N ALA A 386 26.08 26.92 2.45
CA ALA A 386 26.42 28.29 2.07
C ALA A 386 25.20 29.23 2.16
N ALA A 387 24.04 28.78 1.67
CA ALA A 387 22.77 29.51 1.81
C ALA A 387 22.36 29.69 3.28
N ALA A 388 22.47 28.64 4.10
CA ALA A 388 22.17 28.68 5.53
C ALA A 388 23.06 29.68 6.28
N GLN A 389 24.34 29.76 5.89
CA GLN A 389 25.31 30.70 6.46
C GLN A 389 25.19 32.13 5.91
N GLY A 390 24.28 32.39 4.96
CA GLY A 390 24.12 33.71 4.34
C GLY A 390 25.24 34.08 3.36
N GLN A 391 25.97 33.09 2.82
CA GLN A 391 26.97 33.34 1.79
C GLN A 391 26.33 33.66 0.43
N MET A 392 27.07 34.38 -0.41
CA MET A 392 26.62 34.72 -1.76
C MET A 392 26.60 33.49 -2.67
N ILE A 393 25.45 33.21 -3.27
CA ILE A 393 25.24 32.16 -4.25
C ILE A 393 25.08 32.80 -5.63
N ARG A 394 25.86 32.33 -6.60
CA ARG A 394 25.77 32.82 -7.97
C ARG A 394 24.35 32.61 -8.53
N ASP A 395 23.82 33.64 -9.19
CA ASP A 395 22.51 33.63 -9.85
C ASP A 395 21.31 33.50 -8.88
N VAL A 396 21.50 33.83 -7.60
CA VAL A 396 20.46 33.88 -6.57
C VAL A 396 20.59 35.20 -5.78
N GLU A 397 19.47 35.89 -5.55
CA GLU A 397 19.46 37.08 -4.71
C GLU A 397 19.75 36.74 -3.24
N LEU A 398 20.13 37.73 -2.44
CA LEU A 398 20.39 37.52 -1.01
C LEU A 398 19.09 37.04 -0.32
N LEU A 399 19.17 35.89 0.34
CA LEU A 399 18.00 35.27 0.98
C LEU A 399 17.48 36.14 2.13
N LYS A 400 16.15 36.28 2.20
CA LYS A 400 15.47 36.87 3.37
C LYS A 400 15.61 35.96 4.58
N GLU A 401 15.30 36.47 5.76
CA GLU A 401 15.45 35.68 7.00
C GLU A 401 14.58 34.41 7.00
N ASN A 402 13.32 34.51 6.56
CA ASN A 402 12.41 33.35 6.47
C ASN A 402 12.90 32.30 5.46
N GLU A 403 13.44 32.75 4.33
CA GLU A 403 14.04 31.92 3.29
C GLU A 403 15.29 31.20 3.81
N ARG A 404 16.14 31.93 4.55
CA ARG A 404 17.34 31.37 5.20
C ARG A 404 16.97 30.33 6.24
N LEU A 405 15.96 30.58 7.08
CA LEU A 405 15.44 29.62 8.06
C LEU A 405 14.91 28.35 7.38
N ALA A 406 14.21 28.47 6.25
CA ALA A 406 13.77 27.32 5.48
C ALA A 406 14.95 26.46 5.01
N VAL A 407 16.02 27.09 4.50
CA VAL A 407 17.24 26.38 4.10
C VAL A 407 17.93 25.74 5.29
N ILE A 408 18.06 26.42 6.43
CA ILE A 408 18.64 25.85 7.66
C ILE A 408 17.90 24.57 8.05
N ARG A 409 16.56 24.59 8.06
CA ARG A 409 15.75 23.41 8.40
C ARG A 409 15.99 22.24 7.47
N VAL A 410 16.04 22.48 6.17
CA VAL A 410 16.31 21.42 5.18
C VAL A 410 17.73 20.89 5.33
N TYR A 411 18.71 21.77 5.51
CA TYR A 411 20.10 21.39 5.70
C TYR A 411 20.29 20.50 6.93
N GLN A 412 19.69 20.86 8.07
CA GLN A 412 19.72 20.05 9.30
C GLN A 412 19.12 18.66 9.11
N VAL A 413 17.99 18.55 8.41
CA VAL A 413 17.35 17.25 8.11
C VAL A 413 18.27 16.36 7.30
N MET A 414 18.98 16.94 6.33
CA MET A 414 19.96 16.21 5.53
C MET A 414 21.14 15.74 6.39
N GLU A 415 21.64 16.58 7.30
CA GLU A 415 22.70 16.21 8.24
C GLU A 415 22.26 15.08 9.18
N ASP A 416 21.06 15.17 9.76
CA ASP A 416 20.50 14.14 10.64
C ASP A 416 20.35 12.80 9.93
N LEU A 417 19.86 12.83 8.69
CA LEU A 417 19.67 11.64 7.86
C LEU A 417 21.01 10.94 7.55
N MET A 418 22.05 11.72 7.29
CA MET A 418 23.40 11.21 7.04
C MET A 418 24.09 10.74 8.32
N ALA A 419 23.91 11.45 9.43
CA ALA A 419 24.45 11.08 10.74
C ALA A 419 23.82 9.79 11.28
N ALA A 420 22.49 9.63 11.14
CA ALA A 420 21.78 8.41 11.51
C ALA A 420 22.33 7.18 10.77
N LEU A 421 22.67 7.32 9.48
CA LEU A 421 23.26 6.24 8.70
C LEU A 421 24.66 5.86 9.21
N LEU A 422 25.49 6.85 9.56
CA LEU A 422 26.81 6.60 10.16
C LEU A 422 26.67 5.86 11.51
N CYS A 423 25.72 6.26 12.34
CA CYS A 423 25.42 5.59 13.59
C CYS A 423 25.02 4.13 13.36
N GLU A 424 24.12 3.86 12.42
CA GLU A 424 23.66 2.49 12.14
C GLU A 424 24.77 1.61 11.56
N LEU A 425 25.58 2.12 10.64
CA LEU A 425 26.72 1.37 10.11
C LEU A 425 27.78 1.10 11.19
N LYS A 426 27.98 2.02 12.13
CA LYS A 426 28.81 1.81 13.31
C LYS A 426 28.22 0.72 14.23
N ASN A 427 26.90 0.70 14.43
CA ASN A 427 26.22 -0.37 15.20
C ASN A 427 26.42 -1.75 14.56
N ARG A 428 26.59 -1.80 13.22
CA ARG A 428 26.95 -2.99 12.45
C ARG A 428 28.45 -3.28 12.41
N HIS A 429 29.24 -2.60 13.23
CA HIS A 429 30.71 -2.72 13.30
C HIS A 429 31.44 -2.38 12.00
N ILE A 430 30.86 -1.51 11.16
CA ILE A 430 31.50 -1.01 9.94
C ILE A 430 32.11 0.36 10.22
N LEU A 431 33.43 0.46 10.06
CA LEU A 431 34.16 1.72 10.19
C LEU A 431 34.12 2.49 8.87
N MET A 432 33.78 3.77 8.94
CA MET A 432 33.68 4.65 7.78
C MET A 432 34.25 6.02 8.10
N ALA A 433 34.68 6.74 7.06
CA ALA A 433 35.06 8.14 7.21
C ALA A 433 33.81 9.00 7.41
N ALA A 434 33.92 10.01 8.28
CA ALA A 434 32.92 11.07 8.36
C ALA A 434 32.83 11.80 7.00
N TYR A 435 31.65 12.35 6.70
CA TYR A 435 31.50 13.18 5.52
C TYR A 435 32.38 14.43 5.69
N PRO A 436 33.29 14.70 4.76
CA PRO A 436 34.28 15.76 4.93
C PRO A 436 33.64 17.15 4.89
N ASP A 437 34.05 18.01 5.82
CA ASP A 437 33.63 19.40 5.88
C ASP A 437 33.97 20.16 4.59
N PHE A 438 33.12 21.14 4.25
CA PHE A 438 33.27 21.93 3.05
C PHE A 438 34.23 23.09 3.28
N LYS A 439 35.30 23.17 2.47
CA LYS A 439 36.13 24.38 2.41
C LYS A 439 35.34 25.52 1.78
N HIS A 440 35.38 26.68 2.42
CA HIS A 440 34.62 27.86 1.99
C HIS A 440 35.28 28.51 0.78
N ASP A 441 34.52 28.66 -0.31
CA ASP A 441 34.79 29.68 -1.32
C ASP A 441 33.94 30.90 -0.94
N THR A 442 34.41 32.11 -1.21
CA THR A 442 33.66 33.35 -0.93
C THR A 442 32.36 33.47 -1.74
N VAL A 443 32.26 32.78 -2.88
CA VAL A 443 31.05 32.71 -3.72
C VAL A 443 30.86 31.27 -4.20
N VAL A 444 29.69 30.69 -3.92
CA VAL A 444 29.34 29.34 -4.37
C VAL A 444 28.68 29.41 -5.75
N LYS A 445 29.09 28.53 -6.67
CA LYS A 445 28.64 28.52 -8.07
C LYS A 445 27.87 27.25 -8.43
N PRO A 446 26.71 26.98 -7.79
CA PRO A 446 25.97 25.73 -7.98
C PRO A 446 25.59 25.48 -9.45
N GLY A 447 25.52 24.20 -9.82
CA GLY A 447 24.98 23.80 -11.11
C GLY A 447 23.46 23.97 -11.17
N ARG A 448 22.90 23.96 -12.38
CA ARG A 448 21.48 24.22 -12.63
C ARG A 448 20.51 23.43 -11.74
N ARG A 449 20.78 22.14 -11.48
CA ARG A 449 19.89 21.29 -10.65
C ARG A 449 19.89 21.70 -9.18
N ASN A 450 21.05 22.07 -8.64
CA ASN A 450 21.15 22.53 -7.24
C ASN A 450 20.52 23.92 -7.07
N LEU A 451 20.62 24.79 -8.09
CA LEU A 451 19.89 26.05 -8.13
C LEU A 451 18.37 25.84 -8.15
N GLN A 452 17.88 24.89 -8.97
CA GLN A 452 16.48 24.53 -9.00
C GLN A 452 16.00 23.97 -7.66
N ALA A 453 16.80 23.13 -7.01
CA ALA A 453 16.52 22.61 -5.68
C ALA A 453 16.47 23.71 -4.62
N LEU A 454 17.42 24.64 -4.64
CA LEU A 454 17.41 25.79 -3.75
C LEU A 454 16.15 26.63 -3.98
N SER A 455 15.84 27.02 -5.22
CA SER A 455 14.63 27.77 -5.56
C SER A 455 13.34 27.06 -5.11
N ARG A 456 13.28 25.73 -5.25
CA ARG A 456 12.17 24.91 -4.75
C ARG A 456 12.06 24.97 -3.23
N ILE A 457 13.17 24.89 -2.50
CA ILE A 457 13.16 25.04 -1.03
C ILE A 457 12.56 26.38 -0.65
N LEU A 458 13.01 27.46 -1.31
CA LEU A 458 12.53 28.81 -1.05
C LEU A 458 11.03 28.94 -1.34
N THR A 459 10.51 28.23 -2.33
CA THR A 459 9.10 28.28 -2.71
C THR A 459 8.21 27.44 -1.79
N LEU A 460 8.68 26.26 -1.38
CA LEU A 460 7.84 25.28 -0.67
C LEU A 460 7.97 25.32 0.86
N TYR A 461 9.15 25.65 1.38
CA TYR A 461 9.46 25.53 2.82
C TYR A 461 9.66 26.89 3.51
N SER A 462 9.65 27.99 2.75
CA SER A 462 9.56 29.34 3.33
C SER A 462 8.14 29.55 3.80
N SER A 463 7.97 29.73 5.11
CA SER A 463 6.69 30.14 5.68
C SER A 463 6.29 31.46 5.03
N PRO A 464 5.06 31.60 4.48
CA PRO A 464 4.61 32.91 4.01
C PRO A 464 4.71 33.88 5.18
N GLU A 465 5.17 35.11 4.93
CA GLU A 465 5.06 36.18 5.91
C GLU A 465 3.58 36.24 6.29
N MET A 466 3.26 35.78 7.50
CA MET A 466 1.96 36.00 8.08
C MET A 466 1.84 37.50 8.23
N ASN A 467 1.22 38.15 7.25
CA ASN A 467 0.75 39.51 7.38
C ASN A 467 -0.11 39.50 8.65
N LYS A 468 0.42 40.07 9.74
CA LYS A 468 -0.32 40.24 10.99
C LYS A 468 -1.65 40.86 10.59
N ASN A 469 -2.72 40.09 10.74
CA ASN A 469 -4.03 40.52 10.30
C ASN A 469 -4.51 41.57 11.30
N SER A 470 -4.15 42.83 11.04
CA SER A 470 -4.40 43.97 11.91
C SER A 470 -5.88 44.11 12.25
N ARG A 471 -6.79 43.63 11.39
CA ARG A 471 -8.23 43.56 11.68
C ARG A 471 -8.56 42.58 12.81
N LEU A 472 -7.90 41.42 12.86
CA LEU A 472 -8.08 40.39 13.88
C LEU A 472 -7.55 40.85 15.24
N GLU A 473 -6.38 41.51 15.28
CA GLU A 473 -5.88 42.15 16.51
C GLU A 473 -6.80 43.28 16.99
N THR A 474 -7.35 44.09 16.07
CA THR A 474 -8.32 45.12 16.44
C THR A 474 -9.60 44.50 17.02
N LEU A 475 -10.02 43.35 16.47
CA LEU A 475 -11.22 42.62 16.90
C LEU A 475 -11.03 42.00 18.29
N PHE A 476 -9.86 41.39 18.55
CA PHE A 476 -9.50 40.90 19.89
C PHE A 476 -9.43 42.02 20.91
N LYS A 477 -8.79 43.15 20.58
CA LYS A 477 -8.74 44.33 21.46
C LYS A 477 -10.13 44.91 21.74
N SER A 478 -11.06 44.85 20.78
CA SER A 478 -12.45 45.27 21.02
C SER A 478 -13.24 44.30 21.89
N LEU A 479 -12.99 43.00 21.79
CA LEU A 479 -13.61 41.99 22.66
C LEU A 479 -13.09 42.06 24.09
N GLU A 480 -11.78 42.26 24.27
CA GLU A 480 -11.18 42.47 25.60
C GLU A 480 -11.74 43.72 26.29
N LYS A 481 -11.98 44.79 25.53
CA LYS A 481 -12.64 46.01 26.06
C LYS A 481 -14.11 45.79 26.44
N LEU A 482 -14.81 44.89 25.76
CA LEU A 482 -16.19 44.52 26.09
C LEU A 482 -16.31 43.58 27.29
N GLN A 483 -15.22 42.89 27.68
CA GLN A 483 -15.17 42.04 28.86
C GLN A 483 -14.70 42.77 30.12
N GLN A 484 -14.20 44.00 30.00
CA GLN A 484 -13.70 44.83 31.10
C GLN A 484 -14.63 46.00 31.47
N GLY A 485 -15.77 46.15 30.80
CA GLY A 485 -16.86 47.05 31.18
C GLY A 485 -18.09 46.27 31.55
#